data_AF-A0A2S9XX33-F1
#
_entry.id   AF-A0A2S9XX33-F1
#
_cell.length_a   1.000
_cell.length_b   1.000
_cell.length_c   1.000
_cell.angle_alpha   90.00
_cell.angle_beta   90.00
_cell.angle_gamma   90.00
#
_symmetry.space_group_name_H-M   'P 1'
#
loop_
_entity.id
_entity.type
_entity.pdbx_description
1 polymer ?
#
loop_
_entity_poly.entity_id
_entity_poly.type
_entity_poly.pdbx_seq_one_letter_code
_entity_poly.pdbx_strand_id
1 'polypeptide(L)'
;MQLWNPSAARSPWPVSELEWDMPLPARRPALLEDEQPRVLGELFHAAMERWDFEGDPPLSRELEPLVAITYPERPGVDRRRISSWLVRCVELFGDDHALLAELRAARARGELFHEVDVDALVPDDARDHWISGRMDLLWRDADERWNVLDYKVTAKVRSRAQMQELQWEYGPQLLLYREALKRWRPRGELQRLGRFGLWLAPAGKAMWML
;
A
#
# COMPACT_ATOMS: atom_id res chain seq x y z
N MET A 1 5.81 -25.38 -12.83
CA MET A 1 5.28 -24.49 -11.79
C MET A 1 6.14 -23.24 -11.75
N GLN A 2 5.55 -22.06 -11.94
CA GLN A 2 6.27 -20.79 -11.93
C GLN A 2 5.91 -20.03 -10.66
N LEU A 3 6.93 -19.58 -9.92
CA LEU A 3 6.75 -18.72 -8.74
C LEU A 3 6.69 -17.26 -9.18
N TRP A 4 5.65 -16.57 -8.74
CA TRP A 4 5.45 -15.15 -8.95
C TRP A 4 5.58 -14.40 -7.64
N ASN A 5 6.52 -13.45 -7.62
CA ASN A 5 6.62 -12.47 -6.55
C ASN A 5 5.97 -11.15 -7.03
N PRO A 6 4.83 -10.76 -6.44
CA PRO A 6 4.11 -9.53 -6.79
C PRO A 6 4.96 -8.26 -6.73
N SER A 7 6.02 -8.25 -5.91
CA SER A 7 6.94 -7.11 -5.75
C SER A 7 8.08 -7.04 -6.78
N ALA A 8 8.27 -8.06 -7.64
CA ALA A 8 9.50 -8.21 -8.42
C ALA A 8 9.33 -8.67 -9.89
N ALA A 9 8.11 -8.85 -10.41
CA ALA A 9 7.91 -9.43 -11.74
C ALA A 9 6.74 -8.85 -12.55
N ARG A 10 6.85 -8.93 -13.89
CA ARG A 10 5.79 -8.58 -14.86
C ARG A 10 4.64 -9.59 -14.76
N SER A 11 3.43 -9.17 -14.39
CA SER A 11 2.25 -10.07 -14.31
C SER A 11 2.02 -10.86 -15.60
N PRO A 12 1.54 -12.12 -15.51
CA PRO A 12 1.11 -12.88 -16.68
C PRO A 12 -0.18 -12.32 -17.32
N TRP A 13 -0.91 -11.43 -16.65
CA TRP A 13 -2.12 -10.78 -17.18
C TRP A 13 -1.83 -9.39 -17.79
N PRO A 14 -2.53 -9.03 -18.89
CA PRO A 14 -2.35 -7.75 -19.56
C PRO A 14 -2.82 -6.59 -18.68
N VAL A 15 -1.87 -5.75 -18.27
CA VAL A 15 -2.13 -4.53 -17.48
C VAL A 15 -2.79 -3.43 -18.31
N SER A 16 -2.72 -3.55 -19.64
CA SER A 16 -3.23 -2.59 -20.63
C SER A 16 -4.75 -2.41 -20.61
N GLU A 17 -5.48 -3.32 -19.96
CA GLU A 17 -6.94 -3.36 -19.94
C GLU A 17 -7.53 -2.86 -18.61
N LEU A 18 -6.68 -2.52 -17.63
CA LEU A 18 -7.13 -2.01 -16.34
C LEU A 18 -7.45 -0.52 -16.45
N GLU A 19 -8.70 -0.16 -16.14
CA GLU A 19 -9.05 1.22 -15.87
C GLU A 19 -8.60 1.62 -14.46
N TRP A 20 -8.12 2.86 -14.31
CA TRP A 20 -7.64 3.36 -13.03
C TRP A 20 -8.24 4.73 -12.72
N ASP A 21 -8.67 4.92 -11.49
CA ASP A 21 -8.95 6.24 -10.94
C ASP A 21 -7.64 6.90 -10.52
N MET A 22 -7.15 7.81 -11.37
CA MET A 22 -5.90 8.54 -11.16
C MET A 22 -6.16 9.89 -10.49
N PRO A 23 -5.70 10.13 -9.25
CA PRO A 23 -5.77 11.44 -8.65
C PRO A 23 -4.94 12.47 -9.44
N LEU A 24 -5.22 13.76 -9.23
CA LEU A 24 -4.40 14.82 -9.79
C LEU A 24 -2.96 14.74 -9.25
N PRO A 25 -1.93 15.01 -10.08
CA PRO A 25 -0.55 15.00 -9.64
C PRO A 25 -0.33 15.93 -8.44
N ALA A 26 0.37 15.43 -7.44
CA ALA A 26 0.70 16.19 -6.25
C ALA A 26 2.18 16.57 -6.26
N ARG A 27 2.49 17.76 -5.73
CA ARG A 27 3.86 18.30 -5.69
C ARG A 27 4.53 18.15 -4.34
N ARG A 28 3.82 17.71 -3.29
CA ARG A 28 4.33 17.67 -1.91
C ARG A 28 3.68 16.58 -1.05
N PRO A 29 4.44 16.00 -0.09
CA PRO A 29 5.86 16.25 0.18
C PRO A 29 6.74 15.72 -0.96
N ALA A 30 7.86 16.40 -1.20
CA ALA A 30 8.85 15.85 -2.11
C ALA A 30 9.47 14.61 -1.46
N LEU A 31 9.76 13.59 -2.27
CA LEU A 31 10.64 12.52 -1.84
C LEU A 31 12.00 13.12 -1.44
N LEU A 32 12.60 12.61 -0.37
CA LEU A 32 13.96 13.01 0.01
C LEU A 32 14.94 12.43 -1.01
N GLU A 33 15.51 13.28 -1.87
CA GLU A 33 16.30 12.86 -3.03
C GLU A 33 17.65 12.20 -2.65
N ASP A 34 18.12 12.43 -1.44
CA ASP A 34 19.32 11.85 -0.85
C ASP A 34 19.06 10.56 -0.06
N GLU A 35 17.82 10.06 -0.07
CA GLU A 35 17.42 8.83 0.60
C GLU A 35 17.03 7.74 -0.39
N GLN A 36 17.23 6.48 0.00
CA GLN A 36 16.82 5.34 -0.81
C GLN A 36 15.29 5.17 -0.72
N PRO A 37 14.54 5.20 -1.84
CA PRO A 37 13.07 5.11 -1.82
C PRO A 37 12.55 3.85 -1.11
N ARG A 38 13.29 2.74 -1.23
CA ARG A 38 12.95 1.48 -0.56
C ARG A 38 12.94 1.61 0.97
N VAL A 39 13.99 2.21 1.54
CA VAL A 39 14.12 2.40 3.00
C VAL A 39 13.04 3.36 3.52
N LEU A 40 12.75 4.42 2.75
CA LEU A 40 11.62 5.31 3.07
C LEU A 40 10.26 4.59 2.98
N GLY A 41 10.11 3.66 2.04
CA GLY A 41 8.94 2.79 1.92
C GLY A 41 8.76 1.91 3.16
N GLU A 42 9.81 1.19 3.55
CA GLU A 42 9.81 0.33 4.75
C GLU A 42 9.50 1.13 6.03
N LEU A 43 10.04 2.35 6.16
CA LEU A 43 9.70 3.25 7.25
C LEU A 43 8.23 3.69 7.24
N PHE A 44 7.71 4.03 6.06
CA PHE A 44 6.31 4.41 5.92
C PHE A 44 5.37 3.25 6.28
N HIS A 45 5.65 2.04 5.78
CA HIS A 45 4.92 0.82 6.12
C HIS A 45 4.87 0.61 7.64
N ALA A 46 6.04 0.60 8.29
CA ALA A 46 6.12 0.40 9.73
C ALA A 46 5.43 1.51 10.54
N ALA A 47 5.44 2.75 10.05
CA ALA A 47 4.72 3.86 10.69
C ALA A 47 3.19 3.67 10.58
N MET A 48 2.69 3.25 9.41
CA MET A 48 1.28 2.98 9.19
C MET A 48 0.79 1.79 10.01
N GLU A 49 1.55 0.70 10.05
CA GLU A 49 1.28 -0.48 10.89
C GLU A 49 1.24 -0.11 12.37
N ARG A 50 2.20 0.70 12.84
CA ARG A 50 2.25 1.14 14.25
C ARG A 50 1.12 2.08 14.63
N TRP A 51 0.70 2.96 13.72
CA TRP A 51 -0.42 3.85 13.97
C TRP A 51 -1.73 3.06 14.04
N ASP A 52 -1.90 2.08 13.13
CA ASP A 52 -3.03 1.16 13.14
C ASP A 52 -4.39 1.88 13.11
N PHE A 53 -4.38 3.12 12.59
CA PHE A 53 -5.50 4.07 12.47
C PHE A 53 -6.22 4.45 13.77
N GLU A 54 -5.61 4.16 14.92
CA GLU A 54 -6.18 4.45 16.22
C GLU A 54 -5.74 5.82 16.75
N GLY A 55 -6.69 6.61 17.23
CA GLY A 55 -6.42 7.98 17.65
C GLY A 55 -5.90 8.86 16.51
N ASP A 56 -5.25 9.97 16.88
CA ASP A 56 -4.70 10.93 15.91
C ASP A 56 -3.44 10.38 15.23
N PRO A 57 -3.11 10.85 14.00
CA PRO A 57 -1.85 10.53 13.35
C PRO A 57 -0.64 10.79 14.27
N PRO A 58 0.38 9.91 14.26
CA PRO A 58 1.54 10.03 15.13
C PRO A 58 2.35 11.31 14.86
N LEU A 59 2.79 11.96 15.93
CA LEU A 59 3.68 13.12 15.87
C LEU A 59 5.15 12.70 15.66
N SER A 60 6.01 13.67 15.30
CA SER A 60 7.44 13.40 15.03
C SER A 60 8.14 12.65 16.16
N ARG A 61 7.90 13.05 17.41
CA ARG A 61 8.48 12.42 18.60
C ARG A 61 8.11 10.93 18.76
N GLU A 62 6.99 10.50 18.20
CA GLU A 62 6.50 9.11 18.29
C GLU A 62 7.12 8.23 17.21
N LEU A 63 7.48 8.81 16.07
CA LEU A 63 8.16 8.16 14.95
C LEU A 63 9.70 8.28 15.00
N GLU A 64 10.25 9.20 15.79
CA GLU A 64 11.69 9.35 16.01
C GLU A 64 12.40 8.06 16.40
N PRO A 65 11.88 7.22 17.32
CA PRO A 65 12.51 5.94 17.65
C PRO A 65 12.59 4.99 16.44
N LEU A 66 11.55 4.97 15.60
CA LEU A 66 11.52 4.14 14.39
C LEU A 66 12.61 4.60 13.41
N VAL A 67 12.71 5.90 13.15
CA VAL A 67 13.76 6.48 12.31
C VAL A 67 15.16 6.25 12.88
N ALA A 68 15.32 6.32 14.21
CA ALA A 68 16.61 6.09 14.87
C ALA A 68 17.09 4.64 14.77
N ILE A 69 16.16 3.67 14.75
CA ILE A 69 16.47 2.24 14.56
C ILE A 69 16.87 1.96 13.11
N THR A 70 16.19 2.59 12.13
CA THR A 70 16.49 2.39 10.71
C THR A 70 17.75 3.12 10.25
N TYR A 71 18.07 4.28 10.86
CA TYR A 71 19.22 5.12 10.52
C TYR A 71 20.15 5.39 11.70
N PRO A 72 20.70 4.35 12.37
CA PRO A 72 21.46 4.48 13.62
C PRO A 72 22.81 5.18 13.45
N GLU A 73 23.33 5.30 12.23
CA GLU A 73 24.56 6.02 11.88
C GLU A 73 24.35 7.48 11.50
N ARG A 74 23.11 7.89 11.18
CA ARG A 74 22.83 9.27 10.72
C ARG A 74 22.88 10.27 11.87
N PRO A 75 23.37 11.50 11.66
CA PRO A 75 23.27 12.59 12.62
C PRO A 75 21.82 12.87 13.04
N GLY A 76 21.62 13.37 14.27
CA GLY A 76 20.28 13.68 14.79
C GLY A 76 19.52 14.77 14.01
N VAL A 77 20.22 15.65 13.27
CA VAL A 77 19.57 16.61 12.36
C VAL A 77 18.91 15.92 11.17
N ASP A 78 19.58 14.94 10.57
CA ASP A 78 19.08 14.19 9.41
C ASP A 78 17.91 13.29 9.82
N ARG A 79 18.02 12.62 10.98
CA ARG A 79 16.91 11.82 11.54
C ARG A 79 15.67 12.66 11.76
N ARG A 80 15.80 13.88 12.32
CA ARG A 80 14.65 14.79 12.51
C ARG A 80 14.02 15.22 11.19
N ARG A 81 14.83 15.46 10.14
CA ARG A 81 14.33 15.74 8.78
C ARG A 81 13.51 14.56 8.24
N ILE A 82 14.02 13.33 8.39
CA ILE A 82 13.32 12.11 7.96
C ILE A 82 12.04 11.90 8.75
N SER A 83 12.07 12.05 10.08
CA SER A 83 10.87 11.96 10.94
C SER A 83 9.82 12.99 10.55
N SER A 84 10.21 14.24 10.26
CA SER A 84 9.28 15.28 9.82
C SER A 84 8.64 14.96 8.46
N TRP A 85 9.43 14.43 7.52
CA TRP A 85 8.92 13.95 6.23
C TRP A 85 7.92 12.80 6.41
N LEU A 86 8.27 11.83 7.26
CA LEU A 86 7.46 10.65 7.54
C LEU A 86 6.11 11.03 8.18
N VAL A 87 6.13 11.89 9.20
CA VAL A 87 4.90 12.46 9.79
C VAL A 87 4.04 13.12 8.73
N ARG A 88 4.64 13.93 7.85
CA ARG A 88 3.86 14.61 6.82
C ARG A 88 3.17 13.63 5.86
N CYS A 89 3.82 12.53 5.51
CA CYS A 89 3.21 11.48 4.70
C CYS A 89 2.05 10.77 5.42
N VAL A 90 2.17 10.54 6.74
CA VAL A 90 1.11 9.93 7.55
C VAL A 90 -0.06 10.89 7.78
N GLU A 91 0.21 12.18 8.04
CA GLU A 91 -0.80 13.23 8.12
C GLU A 91 -1.64 13.31 6.83
N LEU A 92 -0.99 13.25 5.67
CA LEU A 92 -1.69 13.24 4.38
C LEU A 92 -2.62 12.05 4.21
N PHE A 93 -2.32 10.90 4.84
CA PHE A 93 -3.27 9.80 4.93
C PHE A 93 -4.46 10.16 5.82
N GLY A 94 -4.19 10.76 6.98
CA GLY A 94 -5.22 11.22 7.91
C GLY A 94 -6.17 12.28 7.33
N ASP A 95 -5.70 13.08 6.36
CA ASP A 95 -6.48 14.09 5.64
C ASP A 95 -7.56 13.47 4.72
N ASP A 96 -7.42 12.20 4.33
CA ASP A 96 -8.50 11.46 3.65
C ASP A 96 -9.50 10.93 4.68
N HIS A 97 -10.33 11.84 5.21
CA HIS A 97 -11.27 11.54 6.29
C HIS A 97 -12.26 10.42 5.94
N ALA A 98 -12.63 10.26 4.67
CA ALA A 98 -13.56 9.22 4.24
C ALA A 98 -12.91 7.84 4.32
N LEU A 99 -11.71 7.69 3.75
CA LEU A 99 -10.96 6.44 3.84
C LEU A 99 -10.58 6.13 5.29
N LEU A 100 -10.12 7.12 6.06
CA LEU A 100 -9.76 6.93 7.46
C LEU A 100 -10.95 6.49 8.32
N ALA A 101 -12.13 7.09 8.12
CA ALA A 101 -13.34 6.70 8.83
C ALA A 101 -13.73 5.25 8.51
N GLU A 102 -13.62 4.84 7.25
CA GLU A 102 -13.89 3.47 6.81
C GLU A 102 -12.92 2.47 7.47
N LEU A 103 -11.63 2.77 7.48
CA LEU A 103 -10.61 1.90 8.09
C LEU A 103 -10.77 1.79 9.61
N ARG A 104 -11.06 2.90 10.30
CA ARG A 104 -11.40 2.89 11.73
C ARG A 104 -12.62 2.04 12.02
N ALA A 105 -13.64 2.10 11.17
CA ALA A 105 -14.83 1.26 11.33
C ALA A 105 -14.51 -0.23 11.12
N ALA A 106 -13.70 -0.58 10.11
CA ALA A 106 -13.26 -1.95 9.87
C ALA A 106 -12.40 -2.48 11.03
N ARG A 107 -11.47 -1.67 11.55
CA ARG A 107 -10.70 -1.95 12.76
C ARG A 107 -11.59 -2.26 13.95
N ALA A 108 -12.59 -1.42 14.23
CA ALA A 108 -13.50 -1.61 15.37
C ALA A 108 -14.29 -2.94 15.29
N ARG A 109 -14.47 -3.50 14.09
CA ARG A 109 -15.06 -4.83 13.87
C ARG A 109 -14.05 -5.98 13.93
N GLY A 110 -12.75 -5.69 14.03
CA GLY A 110 -11.68 -6.68 13.91
C GLY A 110 -11.50 -7.20 12.48
N GLU A 111 -11.87 -6.40 11.47
CA GLU A 111 -11.84 -6.74 10.05
C GLU A 111 -10.85 -5.87 9.26
N LEU A 112 -9.76 -5.44 9.92
CA LEU A 112 -8.63 -4.71 9.32
C LEU A 112 -7.34 -5.44 9.68
N PHE A 113 -6.50 -5.65 8.69
CA PHE A 113 -5.26 -6.42 8.82
C PHE A 113 -4.14 -5.71 8.06
N HIS A 114 -3.00 -5.57 8.73
CA HIS A 114 -1.75 -5.12 8.14
C HIS A 114 -0.87 -6.32 7.75
N GLU A 115 0.03 -6.13 6.78
CA GLU A 115 1.10 -7.09 6.47
C GLU A 115 0.59 -8.52 6.20
N VAL A 116 -0.47 -8.65 5.41
CA VAL A 116 -1.13 -9.95 5.16
C VAL A 116 -0.33 -10.76 4.15
N ASP A 117 0.28 -11.84 4.62
CA ASP A 117 0.98 -12.80 3.75
C ASP A 117 0.00 -13.43 2.75
N VAL A 118 0.44 -13.48 1.50
CA VAL A 118 -0.26 -14.12 0.38
C VAL A 118 0.55 -15.32 -0.03
N ASP A 119 -0.06 -16.48 0.03
CA ASP A 119 0.53 -17.73 -0.45
C ASP A 119 -0.56 -18.56 -1.13
N ALA A 120 -0.64 -18.45 -2.46
CA ALA A 120 -1.80 -18.95 -3.21
C ALA A 120 -1.40 -19.62 -4.52
N LEU A 121 -1.98 -20.78 -4.79
CA LEU A 121 -1.96 -21.41 -6.09
C LEU A 121 -3.11 -20.88 -6.95
N VAL A 122 -2.77 -20.26 -8.07
CA VAL A 122 -3.71 -19.71 -9.04
C VAL A 122 -3.68 -20.55 -10.31
N PRO A 123 -4.67 -21.45 -10.52
CA PRO A 123 -4.83 -22.14 -11.78
C PRO A 123 -5.13 -21.17 -12.92
N ASP A 124 -4.52 -21.44 -14.07
CA ASP A 124 -4.67 -20.79 -15.37
C ASP A 124 -4.70 -21.90 -16.43
N ASP A 125 -5.33 -21.63 -17.57
CA ASP A 125 -5.73 -22.65 -18.57
C ASP A 125 -4.55 -23.48 -19.09
N ALA A 126 -3.34 -22.93 -19.04
CA ALA A 126 -2.12 -23.59 -19.48
C ALA A 126 -1.26 -24.18 -18.33
N ARG A 127 -1.34 -23.63 -17.12
CA ARG A 127 -0.50 -24.03 -15.97
C ARG A 127 -0.90 -23.30 -14.68
N ASP A 128 -0.71 -23.96 -13.54
CA ASP A 128 -0.87 -23.30 -12.25
C ASP A 128 0.30 -22.34 -11.95
N HIS A 129 -0.04 -21.18 -11.40
CA HIS A 129 0.89 -20.14 -10.95
C HIS A 129 0.90 -20.08 -9.43
N TRP A 130 2.08 -20.15 -8.81
CA TRP A 130 2.21 -19.92 -7.38
C TRP A 130 2.47 -18.44 -7.12
N ILE A 131 1.63 -17.80 -6.32
CA ILE A 131 1.76 -16.40 -5.89
C ILE A 131 2.24 -16.39 -4.45
N SER A 132 3.38 -15.75 -4.20
CA SER A 132 3.87 -15.52 -2.84
C SER A 132 4.25 -14.05 -2.66
N GLY A 133 3.68 -13.38 -1.67
CA GLY A 133 3.90 -11.97 -1.41
C GLY A 133 3.22 -11.49 -0.14
N ARG A 134 3.06 -10.18 0.01
CA ARG A 134 2.44 -9.57 1.19
C ARG A 134 1.67 -8.32 0.82
N MET A 135 0.43 -8.21 1.30
CA MET A 135 -0.40 -7.01 1.14
C MET A 135 -0.18 -6.08 2.33
N ASP A 136 0.06 -4.80 2.08
CA ASP A 136 0.29 -3.84 3.16
C ASP A 136 -0.96 -3.63 4.03
N LEU A 137 -2.15 -3.57 3.41
CA LEU A 137 -3.43 -3.40 4.09
C LEU A 137 -4.56 -4.16 3.41
N LEU A 138 -5.33 -4.90 4.23
CA LEU A 138 -6.55 -5.61 3.86
C LEU A 138 -7.66 -5.26 4.85
N TRP A 139 -8.85 -4.89 4.37
CA TRP A 139 -9.98 -4.65 5.26
C TRP A 139 -11.32 -5.00 4.62
N ARG A 140 -12.32 -5.24 5.46
CA ARG A 140 -13.71 -5.42 5.02
C ARG A 140 -14.50 -4.13 5.22
N ASP A 141 -15.13 -3.63 4.17
CA ASP A 141 -15.97 -2.42 4.25
C ASP A 141 -17.38 -2.72 4.81
N ALA A 142 -18.21 -1.68 4.91
CA ALA A 142 -19.58 -1.79 5.41
C ALA A 142 -20.52 -2.57 4.47
N ASP A 143 -20.16 -2.70 3.19
CA ASP A 143 -20.89 -3.49 2.19
C ASP A 143 -20.40 -4.95 2.16
N GLU A 144 -19.62 -5.35 3.16
CA GLU A 144 -19.04 -6.68 3.35
C GLU A 144 -18.01 -7.08 2.28
N ARG A 145 -17.39 -6.12 1.61
CA ARG A 145 -16.39 -6.38 0.57
C ARG A 145 -14.98 -6.24 1.10
N TRP A 146 -14.10 -7.14 0.69
CA TRP A 146 -12.67 -7.08 0.99
C TRP A 146 -11.95 -6.15 0.03
N ASN A 147 -11.30 -5.14 0.59
CA ASN A 147 -10.55 -4.12 -0.12
C ASN A 147 -9.05 -4.26 0.22
N VAL A 148 -8.20 -3.90 -0.73
CA VAL A 148 -6.74 -3.95 -0.59
C VAL A 148 -6.15 -2.59 -0.93
N LEU A 149 -5.17 -2.15 -0.13
CA LEU A 149 -4.42 -0.93 -0.37
C LEU A 149 -2.94 -1.19 -0.12
N ASP A 150 -2.12 -0.99 -1.14
CA ASP A 150 -0.67 -1.16 -1.07
C ASP A 150 -0.01 0.24 -1.01
N TYR A 151 0.87 0.48 -0.06
CA TYR A 151 1.51 1.77 0.14
C TYR A 151 2.76 1.92 -0.73
N LYS A 152 2.84 3.01 -1.50
CA LYS A 152 3.98 3.31 -2.38
C LYS A 152 4.60 4.66 -2.04
N VAL A 153 5.88 4.61 -1.69
CA VAL A 153 6.75 5.79 -1.58
C VAL A 153 7.49 5.95 -2.90
N THR A 154 7.07 6.92 -3.72
CA THR A 154 7.62 7.12 -5.07
C THR A 154 7.60 8.57 -5.50
N ALA A 155 8.59 8.98 -6.29
CA ALA A 155 8.62 10.30 -6.92
C ALA A 155 7.74 10.38 -8.18
N LYS A 156 7.21 9.25 -8.68
CA LYS A 156 6.41 9.13 -9.91
C LYS A 156 4.96 9.62 -9.75
N VAL A 157 4.76 10.73 -9.05
CA VAL A 157 3.45 11.31 -8.74
C VAL A 157 3.30 12.75 -9.25
N ARG A 158 4.31 13.26 -9.97
CA ARG A 158 4.39 14.67 -10.38
C ARG A 158 3.75 14.93 -11.75
N SER A 159 3.47 13.89 -12.53
CA SER A 159 2.79 14.02 -13.82
C SER A 159 1.91 12.81 -14.12
N ARG A 160 0.94 13.00 -15.03
CA ARG A 160 0.07 11.91 -15.51
C ARG A 160 0.87 10.76 -16.14
N ALA A 161 1.91 11.07 -16.90
CA ALA A 161 2.78 10.05 -17.52
C ALA A 161 3.48 9.19 -16.45
N GLN A 162 3.99 9.81 -15.39
CA GLN A 162 4.60 9.09 -14.28
C GLN A 162 3.59 8.22 -13.53
N MET A 163 2.37 8.71 -13.34
CA MET A 163 1.30 7.90 -12.72
C MET A 163 0.86 6.74 -13.61
N GLN A 164 0.87 6.90 -14.94
CA GLN A 164 0.65 5.79 -15.87
C GLN A 164 1.75 4.74 -15.76
N GLU A 165 3.02 5.12 -15.59
CA GLU A 165 4.09 4.16 -15.31
C GLU A 165 3.81 3.33 -14.05
N LEU A 166 3.24 3.93 -13.00
CA LEU A 166 2.87 3.21 -11.77
C LEU A 166 1.79 2.14 -12.02
N GLN A 167 0.88 2.36 -12.97
CA GLN A 167 -0.11 1.36 -13.36
C GLN A 167 0.57 0.13 -13.96
N TRP A 168 1.51 0.35 -14.89
CA TRP A 168 2.28 -0.74 -15.50
C TRP A 168 3.16 -1.47 -14.50
N GLU A 169 3.72 -0.74 -13.53
CA GLU A 169 4.61 -1.28 -12.51
C GLU A 169 3.85 -2.11 -11.47
N TYR A 170 2.72 -1.62 -10.96
CA TYR A 170 2.02 -2.20 -9.81
C TYR A 170 0.64 -2.80 -10.10
N GLY A 171 0.03 -2.53 -11.25
CA GLY A 171 -1.18 -3.24 -11.69
C GLY A 171 -1.03 -4.77 -11.70
N PRO A 172 0.10 -5.32 -12.18
CA PRO A 172 0.45 -6.72 -11.98
C PRO A 172 0.24 -7.25 -10.56
N GLN A 173 0.74 -6.52 -9.59
CA GLN A 173 0.72 -6.87 -8.18
C GLN A 173 -0.73 -6.92 -7.67
N LEU A 174 -1.52 -5.88 -7.94
CA LEU A 174 -2.91 -5.80 -7.51
C LEU A 174 -3.80 -6.88 -8.15
N LEU A 175 -3.55 -7.23 -9.42
CA LEU A 175 -4.22 -8.34 -10.09
C LEU A 175 -3.93 -9.68 -9.41
N LEU A 176 -2.66 -9.94 -9.08
CA LEU A 176 -2.25 -11.14 -8.35
C LEU A 176 -2.97 -11.22 -6.99
N TYR A 177 -3.06 -10.11 -6.26
CA TYR A 177 -3.80 -10.05 -4.99
C TYR A 177 -5.29 -10.32 -5.17
N ARG A 178 -5.91 -9.76 -6.20
CA ARG A 178 -7.32 -10.00 -6.53
C ARG A 178 -7.58 -11.47 -6.84
N GLU A 179 -6.74 -12.11 -7.66
CA GLU A 179 -6.89 -13.53 -7.98
C GLU A 179 -6.66 -14.44 -6.78
N ALA A 180 -5.71 -14.11 -5.90
CA ALA A 180 -5.50 -14.83 -4.65
C ALA A 180 -6.76 -14.74 -3.74
N LEU A 181 -7.29 -13.53 -3.54
CA LEU A 181 -8.46 -13.32 -2.68
C LEU A 181 -9.76 -13.90 -3.27
N LYS A 182 -9.92 -13.96 -4.59
CA LYS A 182 -11.06 -14.63 -5.24
C LYS A 182 -11.19 -16.09 -4.81
N ARG A 183 -10.08 -16.75 -4.46
CA ARG A 183 -10.07 -18.15 -4.02
C ARG A 183 -9.95 -18.30 -2.51
N TRP A 184 -9.69 -17.21 -1.79
CA TRP A 184 -9.67 -17.22 -0.33
C TRP A 184 -11.07 -17.58 0.20
N ARG A 185 -11.14 -18.62 1.03
CA ARG A 185 -12.39 -19.12 1.65
C ARG A 185 -12.18 -19.29 3.15
N PRO A 186 -11.95 -18.21 3.91
CA PRO A 186 -11.96 -18.32 5.36
C PRO A 186 -13.31 -18.91 5.78
N ARG A 187 -13.28 -20.03 6.52
CA ARG A 187 -14.49 -20.77 6.96
C ARG A 187 -15.39 -21.28 5.83
N GLY A 188 -14.86 -21.39 4.60
CA GLY A 188 -15.61 -21.94 3.45
C GLY A 188 -16.51 -20.93 2.72
N GLU A 189 -16.53 -19.67 3.13
CA GLU A 189 -17.46 -18.67 2.59
C GLU A 189 -16.91 -17.95 1.35
N LEU A 190 -17.78 -17.74 0.34
CA LEU A 190 -17.50 -16.95 -0.85
C LEU A 190 -17.29 -15.48 -0.46
N GLN A 191 -16.13 -14.93 -0.81
CA GLN A 191 -15.76 -13.56 -0.48
C GLN A 191 -16.27 -12.59 -1.55
N ARG A 192 -16.80 -11.45 -1.11
CA ARG A 192 -17.09 -10.31 -1.98
C ARG A 192 -15.85 -9.44 -2.03
N LEU A 193 -15.37 -9.13 -3.22
CA LEU A 193 -14.20 -8.29 -3.41
C LEU A 193 -14.63 -6.84 -3.71
N GLY A 194 -13.90 -5.90 -3.12
CA GLY A 194 -14.07 -4.47 -3.26
C GLY A 194 -12.94 -3.87 -4.10
N ARG A 195 -12.41 -2.74 -3.63
CA ARG A 195 -11.39 -1.93 -4.30
C ARG A 195 -10.00 -2.50 -4.06
N PHE A 196 -9.16 -2.40 -5.07
CA PHE A 196 -7.73 -2.69 -5.00
C PHE A 196 -7.01 -1.44 -5.46
N GLY A 197 -6.06 -0.95 -4.68
CA GLY A 197 -5.39 0.29 -5.03
C GLY A 197 -4.03 0.46 -4.40
N LEU A 198 -3.41 1.60 -4.73
CA LEU A 198 -2.15 2.05 -4.18
C LEU A 198 -2.38 3.34 -3.39
N TRP A 199 -1.83 3.45 -2.18
CA TRP A 199 -1.68 4.74 -1.55
C TRP A 199 -0.35 5.35 -1.95
N LEU A 200 -0.39 6.53 -2.58
CA LEU A 200 0.81 7.24 -3.01
C LEU A 200 1.22 8.20 -1.89
N ALA A 201 2.09 7.77 -0.98
CA ALA A 201 2.38 8.50 0.25
C ALA A 201 2.84 9.96 0.02
N PRO A 202 3.74 10.26 -0.94
CA PRO A 202 4.14 11.64 -1.22
C PRO A 202 3.05 12.48 -1.91
N ALA A 203 1.98 11.86 -2.40
CA ALA A 203 0.85 12.56 -3.00
C ALA A 203 -0.34 12.72 -2.05
N GLY A 204 -0.42 11.91 -1.00
CA GLY A 204 -1.55 11.92 -0.08
C GLY A 204 -2.86 11.48 -0.73
N LYS A 205 -2.79 10.54 -1.68
CA LYS A 205 -3.95 10.08 -2.45
C LYS A 205 -3.85 8.59 -2.77
N ALA A 206 -5.01 7.95 -2.81
CA ALA A 206 -5.16 6.61 -3.37
C ALA A 206 -5.29 6.67 -4.90
N MET A 207 -4.76 5.65 -5.56
CA MET A 207 -4.99 5.34 -6.97
C MET A 207 -5.65 3.96 -7.03
N TRP A 208 -6.88 3.89 -7.53
CA TRP A 208 -7.70 2.67 -7.50
C TRP A 208 -7.73 1.99 -8.86
N MET A 209 -7.63 0.67 -8.87
CA MET A 209 -7.93 -0.17 -10.02
C MET A 209 -9.45 -0.38 -10.08
N LEU A 210 -10.05 -0.10 -11.24
CA LEU A 210 -11.50 -0.19 -11.49
C LEU A 210 -11.91 -1.60 -12.00
#